data_AF-A0A2J6HVU0-F1
#
_entry.id   AF-A0A2J6HVU0-F1
#
_cell.length_a   1.000
_cell.length_b   1.000
_cell.length_c   1.000
_cell.angle_alpha   90.00
_cell.angle_beta   90.00
_cell.angle_gamma   90.00
#
_symmetry.space_group_name_H-M   'P 1'
#
loop_
_entity.id
_entity.type
_entity.pdbx_description
1 polymer ?
#
loop_
_entity_poly.entity_id
_entity_poly.type
_entity_poly.pdbx_seq_one_letter_code
_entity_poly.pdbx_strand_id
1 'polypeptide(L)'
;MGSINGWNTTDPNYVMSLNANGVYELVKTLGAGQHEYKLLEGDDWSQPNYPGTNQVINVGSNEDITWKGNIDADLVFHGMPAVAGSFFEAMGQGNNWDPSNPAGEMVDPEGDDVYTWTGVVPQGSWEFKVTFNDNWDQSTGGNVGFTSNGVDETTMTYTFATNTTEVTGPPPPTAPVTFIVDDSQNQFFTGFFLKGSWDVNGQYDPSWGGGMEHSMLYDDGTNGDVTPGDNIWTVTLDLIVDGGSNTWSWGVNDVDHNWVAGGPDFQVATEDPVTTTLVFPGVPDLLITEIMYNPPESGTDSLEFVEIYNNSTVDVNLNGFKITDGFEVYFPDYTLAAGDYIVTAVDSMAMVNTFGYIGAFEWVSGGLSNGGEIITLLNPFNTPVNSVTYDDNSPWPTEPDGSGPSLRFCDYTLDNTQGENWSASVMMAATNAAGDPIYATPGSECIFPITDLVITEVMYDSPEVGLDVLEFIEIQNIGDEAIDLEGVYFSKGIEYTFPSMILEPENYVVVCADAAAFQLNFGIDAIEWTAGWLEDTGEEVELTDPNGFVIDYFEYENESPWPLNAAGLGSSITLCDPLTDNADPA
;
A
#
# COMPACT_ATOMS: atom_id res chain seq x y z
N MET A 1 -16.56 61.99 45.32
CA MET A 1 -16.37 63.07 46.32
C MET A 1 -14.91 63.53 46.30
N GLY A 2 -14.62 64.81 46.48
CA GLY A 2 -13.24 65.29 46.36
C GLY A 2 -13.05 66.80 46.54
N SER A 3 -11.87 67.32 46.17
CA SER A 3 -11.60 68.77 46.16
C SER A 3 -12.63 69.55 45.32
N ILE A 4 -13.15 68.90 44.29
CA ILE A 4 -14.12 69.41 43.31
C ILE A 4 -15.46 69.85 43.93
N ASN A 5 -15.83 69.25 45.05
CA ASN A 5 -17.04 69.60 45.80
C ASN A 5 -16.74 69.94 47.27
N GLY A 6 -15.48 70.26 47.57
CA GLY A 6 -15.03 70.60 48.92
C GLY A 6 -15.18 69.46 49.93
N TRP A 7 -15.10 68.20 49.48
CA TRP A 7 -15.28 67.00 50.30
C TRP A 7 -16.67 66.88 50.96
N ASN A 8 -17.68 67.55 50.39
CA ASN A 8 -19.07 67.49 50.87
C ASN A 8 -19.76 66.19 50.40
N THR A 9 -19.95 65.23 51.30
CA THR A 9 -20.53 63.91 50.99
C THR A 9 -22.01 63.94 50.63
N THR A 10 -22.72 65.00 51.00
CA THR A 10 -24.17 65.14 50.75
C THR A 10 -24.47 66.05 49.56
N ASP A 11 -23.50 66.37 48.70
CA ASP A 11 -23.73 67.23 47.52
C ASP A 11 -24.49 66.46 46.43
N PRO A 12 -25.78 66.78 46.16
CA PRO A 12 -26.59 66.03 45.21
C PRO A 12 -26.09 66.16 43.77
N ASN A 13 -25.22 67.14 43.46
CA ASN A 13 -24.69 67.32 42.11
C ASN A 13 -23.63 66.28 41.74
N TYR A 14 -23.05 65.57 42.71
CA TYR A 14 -21.95 64.63 42.51
C TYR A 14 -22.36 63.17 42.75
N VAL A 15 -23.66 62.90 42.74
CA VAL A 15 -24.20 61.54 42.77
C VAL A 15 -24.01 60.91 41.38
N MET A 16 -23.34 59.76 41.32
CA MET A 16 -23.19 58.99 40.09
C MET A 16 -24.49 58.27 39.72
N SER A 17 -24.76 58.10 38.43
CA SER A 17 -25.95 57.39 37.93
C SER A 17 -25.54 56.10 37.23
N LEU A 18 -26.33 55.04 37.39
CA LEU A 18 -26.09 53.78 36.70
C LEU A 18 -26.37 53.94 35.19
N ASN A 19 -25.40 53.58 34.36
CA ASN A 19 -25.54 53.58 32.91
C ASN A 19 -26.20 52.27 32.41
N ALA A 20 -26.37 52.14 31.10
CA ALA A 20 -27.01 50.97 30.48
C ALA A 20 -26.21 49.67 30.64
N ASN A 21 -24.90 49.77 30.89
CA ASN A 21 -23.97 48.64 31.01
C ASN A 21 -23.79 48.19 32.48
N GLY A 22 -24.52 48.80 33.42
CA GLY A 22 -24.43 48.47 34.84
C GLY A 22 -23.26 49.13 35.57
N VAL A 23 -22.66 50.16 35.00
CA VAL A 23 -21.55 50.93 35.58
C VAL A 23 -22.05 52.28 36.08
N TYR A 24 -21.56 52.76 37.23
CA TYR A 24 -21.89 54.09 37.72
C TYR A 24 -21.07 55.15 36.96
N GLU A 25 -21.73 56.20 36.49
CA GLU A 25 -21.10 57.26 35.70
C GLU A 25 -21.44 58.65 36.25
N LEU A 26 -20.47 59.57 36.18
CA LEU A 26 -20.64 60.98 36.48
C LEU A 26 -19.80 61.82 35.52
N VAL A 27 -20.40 62.85 34.91
CA VAL A 27 -19.69 63.82 34.08
C VAL A 27 -19.71 65.20 34.74
N LYS A 28 -18.54 65.82 34.91
CA LYS A 28 -18.41 67.21 35.37
C LYS A 28 -17.29 67.95 34.67
N THR A 29 -17.51 69.23 34.42
CA THR A 29 -16.45 70.15 33.98
C THR A 29 -15.53 70.48 35.15
N LEU A 30 -14.25 70.18 35.02
CA LEU A 30 -13.21 70.61 35.96
C LEU A 30 -12.46 71.81 35.42
N GLY A 31 -12.08 72.72 36.31
CA GLY A 31 -11.16 73.80 35.97
C GLY A 31 -9.71 73.32 35.94
N ALA A 32 -8.85 74.05 35.23
CA ALA A 32 -7.41 73.77 35.20
C ALA A 32 -6.82 73.66 36.61
N GLY A 33 -5.96 72.66 36.83
CA GLY A 33 -5.30 72.40 38.10
C GLY A 33 -5.32 70.93 38.50
N GLN A 34 -4.76 70.67 39.67
CA GLN A 34 -4.78 69.36 40.29
C GLN A 34 -6.02 69.24 41.19
N HIS A 35 -6.75 68.13 41.05
CA HIS A 35 -7.90 67.80 41.88
C HIS A 35 -7.73 66.42 42.47
N GLU A 36 -8.31 66.21 43.65
CA GLU A 36 -8.32 64.92 44.33
C GLU A 36 -9.74 64.41 44.48
N TYR A 37 -9.93 63.10 44.38
CA TYR A 37 -11.23 62.48 44.60
C TYR A 37 -11.15 61.04 45.10
N LYS A 38 -12.29 60.55 45.58
CA LYS A 38 -12.63 59.14 45.85
C LYS A 38 -14.08 58.86 45.46
N LEU A 39 -14.40 57.61 45.17
CA LEU A 39 -15.78 57.15 45.11
C LEU A 39 -16.22 56.78 46.55
N LEU A 40 -17.42 57.21 46.94
CA LEU A 40 -18.02 56.96 48.24
C LEU A 40 -19.38 56.30 48.01
N GLU A 41 -19.62 55.18 48.68
CA GLU A 41 -20.93 54.53 48.68
C GLU A 41 -21.84 55.15 49.74
N GLY A 42 -22.83 55.93 49.31
CA GLY A 42 -23.73 56.65 50.21
C GLY A 42 -23.29 58.10 50.47
N ASP A 43 -23.49 58.59 51.69
CA ASP A 43 -23.35 60.00 52.06
C ASP A 43 -22.53 60.25 53.34
N ASP A 44 -21.86 59.24 53.88
CA ASP A 44 -21.01 59.33 55.08
C ASP A 44 -19.68 58.59 54.91
N TRP A 45 -18.56 59.19 55.35
CA TRP A 45 -17.22 58.62 55.21
C TRP A 45 -16.96 57.33 56.01
N SER A 46 -17.86 56.91 56.88
CA SER A 46 -17.80 55.58 57.51
C SER A 46 -18.23 54.45 56.56
N GLN A 47 -18.82 54.78 55.42
CA GLN A 47 -19.21 53.84 54.38
C GLN A 47 -18.03 53.50 53.46
N PRO A 48 -18.12 52.40 52.68
CA PRO A 48 -17.08 52.04 51.72
C PRO A 48 -16.72 53.21 50.80
N ASN A 49 -15.42 53.45 50.69
CA ASN A 49 -14.86 54.41 49.75
C ASN A 49 -13.61 53.82 49.14
N TYR A 50 -13.49 53.99 47.83
CA TYR A 50 -12.40 53.40 47.06
C TYR A 50 -11.89 54.37 45.99
N PRO A 51 -10.60 54.22 45.62
CA PRO A 51 -9.61 53.38 46.31
C PRO A 51 -9.24 53.89 47.71
N GLY A 52 -8.44 53.11 48.44
CA GLY A 52 -8.00 53.45 49.79
C GLY A 52 -7.22 54.77 49.87
N THR A 53 -6.59 55.20 48.77
CA THR A 53 -5.89 56.48 48.59
C THR A 53 -6.71 57.46 47.76
N ASN A 54 -6.48 58.76 47.94
CA ASN A 54 -7.10 59.76 47.08
C ASN A 54 -6.52 59.63 45.66
N GLN A 55 -7.39 59.61 44.67
CA GLN A 55 -6.98 59.66 43.27
C GLN A 55 -6.75 61.10 42.86
N VAL A 56 -5.73 61.33 42.05
CA VAL A 56 -5.31 62.65 41.60
C VAL A 56 -5.57 62.78 40.10
N ILE A 57 -6.28 63.84 39.71
CA ILE A 57 -6.46 64.20 38.30
C ILE A 57 -5.82 65.57 38.05
N ASN A 58 -5.02 65.67 36.99
CA ASN A 58 -4.37 66.91 36.56
C ASN A 58 -5.02 67.39 35.26
N VAL A 59 -5.70 68.54 35.34
CA VAL A 59 -6.49 69.10 34.24
C VAL A 59 -5.75 70.33 33.67
N GLY A 60 -5.46 70.35 32.37
CA GLY A 60 -4.69 71.42 31.74
C GLY A 60 -5.50 72.68 31.39
N SER A 61 -6.79 72.51 31.12
CA SER A 61 -7.76 73.55 30.78
C SER A 61 -9.15 73.10 31.17
N ASN A 62 -10.15 73.98 31.17
CA ASN A 62 -11.50 73.56 31.50
C ASN A 62 -11.99 72.45 30.56
N GLU A 63 -12.27 71.27 31.09
CA GLU A 63 -12.68 70.10 30.33
C GLU A 63 -13.69 69.26 31.09
N ASP A 64 -14.54 68.54 30.35
CA ASP A 64 -15.47 67.58 30.92
C ASP A 64 -14.74 66.29 31.22
N ILE A 65 -14.85 65.85 32.48
CA ILE A 65 -14.28 64.60 32.97
C ILE A 65 -15.41 63.63 33.26
N THR A 66 -15.25 62.40 32.77
CA THR A 66 -16.14 61.28 33.05
C THR A 66 -15.50 60.38 34.08
N TRP A 67 -16.15 60.24 35.24
CA TRP A 67 -15.82 59.21 36.20
C TRP A 67 -16.68 57.98 35.98
N LYS A 68 -16.05 56.81 36.01
CA LYS A 68 -16.74 55.52 36.01
C LYS A 68 -16.43 54.74 37.28
N GLY A 69 -17.43 54.10 37.86
CA GLY A 69 -17.34 53.38 39.12
C GLY A 69 -17.98 51.99 39.03
N ASN A 70 -17.27 50.98 39.52
CA ASN A 70 -17.76 49.62 39.73
C ASN A 70 -17.72 49.31 41.23
N ILE A 71 -18.90 49.28 41.85
CA ILE A 71 -19.07 49.03 43.29
C ILE A 71 -18.78 47.58 43.67
N ASP A 72 -19.03 46.62 42.78
CA ASP A 72 -18.84 45.20 43.07
C ASP A 72 -17.35 44.82 43.09
N ALA A 73 -16.52 45.62 42.40
CA ALA A 73 -15.07 45.44 42.30
C ALA A 73 -14.24 46.48 43.09
N ASP A 74 -14.88 47.43 43.77
CA ASP A 74 -14.22 48.56 44.46
C ASP A 74 -13.32 49.42 43.51
N LEU A 75 -13.77 49.68 42.28
CA LEU A 75 -12.98 50.38 41.25
C LEU A 75 -13.59 51.72 40.84
N VAL A 76 -12.75 52.74 40.63
CA VAL A 76 -13.11 54.03 40.03
C VAL A 76 -11.99 54.60 39.17
N PHE A 77 -12.33 55.14 38.01
CA PHE A 77 -11.38 55.84 37.16
C PHE A 77 -11.94 57.10 36.50
N HIS A 78 -11.05 57.95 36.01
CA HIS A 78 -11.37 59.22 35.36
C HIS A 78 -10.77 59.39 33.95
N GLY A 79 -9.99 58.41 33.49
CA GLY A 79 -9.35 58.36 32.17
C GLY A 79 -9.48 56.97 31.57
N MET A 80 -8.88 56.71 30.41
CA MET A 80 -8.92 55.36 29.86
C MET A 80 -8.11 54.39 30.72
N PRO A 81 -8.55 53.13 30.86
CA PRO A 81 -7.72 52.07 31.41
C PRO A 81 -6.44 51.90 30.58
N ALA A 82 -5.39 51.37 31.18
CA ALA A 82 -4.13 51.11 30.49
C ALA A 82 -3.64 49.68 30.75
N VAL A 83 -3.02 49.08 29.75
CA VAL A 83 -2.26 47.83 29.88
C VAL A 83 -0.86 48.17 30.38
N ALA A 84 -0.44 47.52 31.48
CA ALA A 84 0.93 47.50 31.96
C ALA A 84 1.45 46.07 31.91
N GLY A 85 2.54 45.83 31.17
CA GLY A 85 3.06 44.47 30.95
C GLY A 85 4.57 44.37 30.81
N SER A 86 5.06 43.14 30.70
CA SER A 86 6.49 42.80 30.62
C SER A 86 7.10 42.92 29.23
N PHE A 87 6.37 43.46 28.25
CA PHE A 87 6.74 43.46 26.83
C PHE A 87 6.99 44.84 26.21
N PHE A 88 6.64 45.96 26.88
CA PHE A 88 6.76 47.30 26.29
C PHE A 88 8.22 47.72 26.02
N GLU A 89 9.18 47.27 26.82
CA GLU A 89 10.61 47.50 26.55
C GLU A 89 11.05 46.76 25.29
N ALA A 90 10.58 45.53 25.09
CA ALA A 90 10.89 44.74 23.90
C ALA A 90 10.26 45.33 22.64
N MET A 91 9.11 46.01 22.76
CA MET A 91 8.50 46.80 21.70
C MET A 91 9.21 48.14 21.44
N GLY A 92 10.11 48.57 22.32
CA GLY A 92 10.71 49.90 22.26
C GLY A 92 9.71 51.03 22.53
N GLN A 93 8.63 50.75 23.26
CA GLN A 93 7.49 51.64 23.49
C GLN A 93 7.33 52.06 24.96
N GLY A 94 8.42 52.08 25.73
CA GLY A 94 8.41 52.51 27.13
C GLY A 94 9.01 51.48 28.07
N ASN A 95 8.82 51.67 29.37
CA ASN A 95 9.30 50.75 30.41
C ASN A 95 8.28 49.65 30.69
N ASN A 96 8.77 48.49 31.13
CA ASN A 96 7.90 47.39 31.54
C ASN A 96 7.17 47.74 32.84
N TRP A 97 5.93 47.29 32.98
CA TRP A 97 5.09 47.50 34.17
C TRP A 97 4.88 48.97 34.58
N ASP A 98 4.98 49.90 33.62
CA ASP A 98 4.68 51.32 33.83
C ASP A 98 3.20 51.61 33.55
N PRO A 99 2.36 51.87 34.58
CA PRO A 99 0.94 52.12 34.41
C PRO A 99 0.62 53.46 33.75
N SER A 100 1.62 54.35 33.64
CA SER A 100 1.48 55.68 33.02
C SER A 100 1.96 55.70 31.56
N ASN A 101 2.32 54.54 31.01
CA ASN A 101 2.81 54.44 29.64
C ASN A 101 1.67 54.69 28.64
N PRO A 102 1.72 55.76 27.81
CA PRO A 102 0.66 56.04 26.84
C PRO A 102 0.53 54.94 25.76
N ALA A 103 1.57 54.14 25.52
CA ALA A 103 1.48 53.01 24.59
C ALA A 103 0.54 51.88 25.09
N GLY A 104 0.22 51.86 26.39
CA GLY A 104 -0.71 50.91 26.99
C GLY A 104 -2.15 51.39 27.05
N GLU A 105 -2.45 52.63 26.68
CA GLU A 105 -3.81 53.19 26.79
C GLU A 105 -4.81 52.36 25.96
N MET A 106 -5.91 51.95 26.60
CA MET A 106 -6.98 51.18 25.98
C MET A 106 -8.03 52.12 25.35
N VAL A 107 -8.83 51.59 24.42
CA VAL A 107 -9.93 52.34 23.77
C VAL A 107 -11.27 51.63 23.99
N ASP A 108 -12.33 52.42 24.11
CA ASP A 108 -13.74 51.97 24.11
C ASP A 108 -14.48 52.72 22.98
N PRO A 109 -14.36 52.27 21.72
CA PRO A 109 -14.99 52.93 20.60
C PRO A 109 -16.52 52.78 20.58
N GLU A 110 -17.04 51.72 21.16
CA GLU A 110 -18.47 51.39 21.18
C GLU A 110 -19.24 52.07 22.33
N GLY A 111 -18.54 52.53 23.37
CA GLY A 111 -19.11 53.11 24.58
C GLY A 111 -19.84 52.09 25.46
N ASP A 112 -19.43 50.82 25.37
CA ASP A 112 -20.07 49.69 26.06
C ASP A 112 -19.36 49.29 27.37
N ASP A 113 -18.37 50.08 27.81
CA ASP A 113 -17.52 49.81 28.97
C ASP A 113 -16.64 48.55 28.82
N VAL A 114 -16.39 48.13 27.57
CA VAL A 114 -15.41 47.14 27.18
C VAL A 114 -14.24 47.84 26.51
N TYR A 115 -13.08 47.79 27.18
CA TYR A 115 -11.88 48.49 26.76
C TYR A 115 -10.96 47.52 26.04
N THR A 116 -10.38 47.94 24.92
CA THR A 116 -9.51 47.10 24.09
C THR A 116 -8.14 47.74 23.88
N TRP A 117 -7.10 46.91 23.87
CA TRP A 117 -5.76 47.26 23.43
C TRP A 117 -5.30 46.27 22.37
N THR A 118 -4.68 46.78 21.30
CA THR A 118 -4.17 45.96 20.20
C THR A 118 -2.73 46.33 19.87
N GLY A 119 -1.91 45.32 19.59
CA GLY A 119 -0.53 45.55 19.16
C GLY A 119 0.24 44.28 18.82
N VAL A 120 1.26 44.41 17.97
CA VAL A 120 2.19 43.32 17.62
C VAL A 120 3.26 43.20 18.70
N VAL A 121 3.08 42.25 19.61
CA VAL A 121 4.02 41.96 20.70
C VAL A 121 5.11 41.01 20.18
N PRO A 122 6.42 41.23 20.47
CA PRO A 122 7.49 40.33 20.02
C PRO A 122 7.26 38.87 20.41
N GLN A 123 7.86 37.94 19.65
CA GLN A 123 7.73 36.50 19.92
C GLN A 123 8.18 36.15 21.34
N GLY A 124 7.35 35.39 22.06
CA GLY A 124 7.68 34.92 23.41
C GLY A 124 6.47 34.75 24.33
N SER A 125 6.74 34.45 25.60
CA SER A 125 5.76 34.41 26.68
C SER A 125 5.84 35.70 27.50
N TRP A 126 4.71 36.33 27.72
CA TRP A 126 4.61 37.65 28.33
C TRP A 126 3.49 37.69 29.36
N GLU A 127 3.49 38.72 30.20
CA GLU A 127 2.45 38.95 31.19
C GLU A 127 2.01 40.42 31.17
N PHE A 128 0.76 40.66 31.53
CA PHE A 128 0.22 42.01 31.69
C PHE A 128 -0.84 42.11 32.78
N LYS A 129 -1.20 43.36 33.09
CA LYS A 129 -2.34 43.76 33.92
C LYS A 129 -2.98 45.02 33.37
N VAL A 130 -4.25 45.22 33.71
CA VAL A 130 -4.96 46.48 33.44
C VAL A 130 -4.88 47.38 34.66
N THR A 131 -4.58 48.66 34.45
CA THR A 131 -4.42 49.68 35.48
C THR A 131 -5.31 50.88 35.21
N PHE A 132 -5.58 51.68 36.25
CA PHE A 132 -6.39 52.88 36.16
C PHE A 132 -5.66 54.09 36.73
N ASN A 133 -6.01 55.28 36.21
CA ASN A 133 -5.51 56.57 36.72
C ASN A 133 -3.98 56.65 36.79
N ASP A 134 -3.29 56.00 35.84
CA ASP A 134 -1.83 55.99 35.72
C ASP A 134 -1.08 55.48 36.98
N ASN A 135 -1.71 54.63 37.80
CA ASN A 135 -1.12 54.13 39.04
C ASN A 135 -1.59 52.71 39.43
N TRP A 136 -1.09 52.20 40.56
CA TRP A 136 -1.34 50.85 41.09
C TRP A 136 -2.21 50.82 42.35
N ASP A 137 -2.92 51.91 42.67
CA ASP A 137 -3.73 52.02 43.89
C ASP A 137 -5.00 51.14 43.85
N GLN A 138 -5.28 50.54 42.69
CA GLN A 138 -6.45 49.71 42.39
C GLN A 138 -6.02 48.39 41.76
N SER A 139 -6.75 47.32 42.07
CA SER A 139 -6.44 45.97 41.60
C SER A 139 -7.55 45.44 40.71
N THR A 140 -7.24 45.22 39.43
CA THR A 140 -8.09 44.53 38.44
C THR A 140 -7.95 43.00 38.47
N GLY A 141 -7.03 42.47 39.28
CA GLY A 141 -6.79 41.02 39.39
C GLY A 141 -5.31 40.64 39.41
N GLY A 142 -5.02 39.38 39.06
CA GLY A 142 -3.68 38.81 38.93
C GLY A 142 -3.01 39.17 37.60
N ASN A 143 -1.75 38.75 37.41
CA ASN A 143 -1.08 38.91 36.12
C ASN A 143 -1.73 37.95 35.11
N VAL A 144 -2.00 38.43 33.90
CA VAL A 144 -2.54 37.61 32.81
C VAL A 144 -1.37 37.23 31.89
N GLY A 145 -1.11 35.94 31.77
CA GLY A 145 -0.07 35.40 30.88
C GLY A 145 -0.59 35.16 29.47
N PHE A 146 0.26 35.40 28.46
CA PHE A 146 -0.05 35.10 27.06
C PHE A 146 1.22 34.78 26.26
N THR A 147 1.04 34.22 25.06
CA THR A 147 2.13 33.96 24.11
C THR A 147 1.89 34.75 22.82
N SER A 148 2.96 35.27 22.22
CA SER A 148 2.92 35.96 20.93
C SER A 148 3.89 35.32 19.92
N ASN A 149 3.53 35.38 18.63
CA ASN A 149 4.37 34.95 17.50
C ASN A 149 5.25 36.07 16.94
N GLY A 150 5.07 37.34 17.38
CA GLY A 150 5.86 38.47 16.90
C GLY A 150 5.43 39.06 15.55
N VAL A 151 4.36 38.54 14.94
CA VAL A 151 3.90 38.93 13.60
C VAL A 151 2.48 39.46 13.65
N ASP A 152 1.57 38.75 14.31
CA ASP A 152 0.15 39.10 14.37
C ASP A 152 -0.19 39.97 15.58
N GLU A 153 -1.29 40.71 15.47
CA GLU A 153 -1.79 41.56 16.55
C GLU A 153 -2.34 40.72 17.71
N THR A 154 -1.88 41.03 18.92
CA THR A 154 -2.50 40.56 20.17
C THR A 154 -3.60 41.54 20.56
N THR A 155 -4.79 41.02 20.90
CA THR A 155 -5.89 41.82 21.42
C THR A 155 -6.10 41.53 22.90
N MET A 156 -6.08 42.57 23.73
CA MET A 156 -6.36 42.51 25.16
C MET A 156 -7.66 43.25 25.43
N THR A 157 -8.62 42.57 26.05
CA THR A 157 -9.95 43.09 26.32
C THR A 157 -10.19 43.15 27.82
N TYR A 158 -10.72 44.27 28.30
CA TYR A 158 -11.08 44.47 29.69
C TYR A 158 -12.52 44.96 29.82
N THR A 159 -13.35 44.15 30.44
CA THR A 159 -14.76 44.49 30.68
C THR A 159 -14.89 45.08 32.08
N PHE A 160 -15.15 46.39 32.17
CA PHE A 160 -15.16 47.08 33.47
C PHE A 160 -16.30 46.63 34.36
N ALA A 161 -17.49 46.37 33.80
CA ALA A 161 -18.68 45.95 34.55
C ALA A 161 -18.46 44.64 35.32
N THR A 162 -17.73 43.68 34.74
CA THR A 162 -17.47 42.36 35.33
C THR A 162 -16.09 42.23 35.96
N ASN A 163 -15.22 43.25 35.82
CA ASN A 163 -13.81 43.21 36.22
C ASN A 163 -13.08 41.96 35.66
N THR A 164 -13.28 41.69 34.36
CA THR A 164 -12.69 40.54 33.67
C THR A 164 -11.73 40.99 32.59
N THR A 165 -10.59 40.33 32.52
CA THR A 165 -9.58 40.52 31.48
C THR A 165 -9.54 39.28 30.60
N GLU A 166 -9.56 39.48 29.30
CA GLU A 166 -9.38 38.44 28.28
C GLU A 166 -8.21 38.84 27.37
N VAL A 167 -7.49 37.85 26.87
CA VAL A 167 -6.45 38.04 25.88
C VAL A 167 -6.67 37.03 24.77
N THR A 168 -6.72 37.53 23.55
CA THR A 168 -6.70 36.70 22.34
C THR A 168 -5.37 36.96 21.64
N GLY A 169 -4.52 35.93 21.63
CA GLY A 169 -3.33 35.89 20.78
C GLY A 169 -3.69 35.35 19.38
N PRO A 170 -2.77 35.40 18.41
CA PRO A 170 -2.93 34.59 17.21
C PRO A 170 -2.97 33.10 17.60
N PRO A 171 -3.68 32.25 16.83
CA PRO A 171 -3.55 30.80 16.98
C PRO A 171 -2.06 30.40 16.90
N PRO A 172 -1.64 29.29 17.55
CA PRO A 172 -0.26 28.82 17.43
C PRO A 172 0.11 28.65 15.96
N PRO A 173 1.35 28.96 15.52
CA PRO A 173 1.73 28.83 14.13
C PRO A 173 1.48 27.40 13.66
N THR A 174 0.80 27.25 12.53
CA THR A 174 0.53 25.96 11.89
C THR A 174 1.28 25.85 10.57
N ALA A 175 1.56 24.62 10.15
CA ALA A 175 1.98 24.32 8.80
C ALA A 175 0.92 23.46 8.12
N PRO A 176 0.62 23.70 6.83
CA PRO A 176 -0.22 22.80 6.06
C PRO A 176 0.54 21.51 5.78
N VAL A 177 -0.02 20.38 6.22
CA VAL A 177 0.53 19.04 6.02
C VAL A 177 -0.39 18.27 5.08
N THR A 178 0.10 17.97 3.89
CA THR A 178 -0.60 17.16 2.89
C THR A 178 -0.22 15.70 3.04
N PHE A 179 -1.22 14.86 3.32
CA PHE A 179 -1.13 13.42 3.36
C PHE A 179 -1.62 12.86 2.02
N ILE A 180 -0.81 11.99 1.41
CA ILE A 180 -1.11 11.38 0.12
C ILE A 180 -1.09 9.86 0.29
N VAL A 181 -2.14 9.19 -0.17
CA VAL A 181 -2.22 7.74 -0.28
C VAL A 181 -2.38 7.38 -1.75
N ASP A 182 -1.34 6.80 -2.33
CA ASP A 182 -1.30 6.39 -3.73
C ASP A 182 -1.64 4.90 -3.85
N ASP A 183 -2.86 4.61 -4.33
CA ASP A 183 -3.35 3.27 -4.69
C ASP A 183 -3.56 3.16 -6.22
N SER A 184 -2.89 4.02 -7.00
CA SER A 184 -3.07 4.10 -8.47
C SER A 184 -2.74 2.80 -9.19
N GLN A 185 -1.86 1.98 -8.62
CA GLN A 185 -1.40 0.74 -9.23
C GLN A 185 -2.40 -0.41 -9.09
N ASN A 186 -3.17 -0.45 -7.99
CA ASN A 186 -4.00 -1.61 -7.66
C ASN A 186 -5.49 -1.32 -7.64
N GLN A 187 -5.87 -0.10 -7.26
CA GLN A 187 -7.27 0.35 -7.17
C GLN A 187 -8.14 -0.56 -6.27
N PHE A 188 -7.55 -1.12 -5.22
CA PHE A 188 -8.27 -2.00 -4.29
C PHE A 188 -9.17 -1.23 -3.35
N PHE A 189 -8.79 -0.01 -3.01
CA PHE A 189 -9.45 0.76 -1.98
C PHE A 189 -10.40 1.78 -2.62
N THR A 190 -11.58 1.90 -2.00
CA THR A 190 -12.62 2.85 -2.42
C THR A 190 -12.63 4.12 -1.59
N GLY A 191 -11.70 4.25 -0.64
CA GLY A 191 -11.51 5.42 0.20
C GLY A 191 -10.68 5.10 1.45
N PHE A 192 -10.23 6.16 2.12
CA PHE A 192 -9.38 6.07 3.30
C PHE A 192 -9.79 7.07 4.38
N PHE A 193 -9.58 6.70 5.64
CA PHE A 193 -9.65 7.60 6.79
C PHE A 193 -8.27 7.79 7.42
N LEU A 194 -7.85 9.05 7.56
CA LEU A 194 -6.57 9.45 8.13
C LEU A 194 -6.53 9.25 9.64
N LYS A 195 -5.38 8.78 10.13
CA LYS A 195 -5.02 8.68 11.54
C LYS A 195 -3.62 9.23 11.75
N GLY A 196 -3.35 9.77 12.94
CA GLY A 196 -1.97 10.06 13.32
C GLY A 196 -1.78 10.63 14.72
N SER A 197 -0.56 11.06 14.99
CA SER A 197 -0.09 11.47 16.32
C SER A 197 -0.40 12.95 16.62
N TRP A 198 -1.66 13.35 16.50
CA TRP A 198 -2.11 14.70 16.83
C TRP A 198 -3.51 14.71 17.46
N ASP A 199 -3.79 15.74 18.24
CA ASP A 199 -5.11 15.93 18.86
C ASP A 199 -6.08 16.67 17.92
N VAL A 200 -7.30 16.92 18.40
CA VAL A 200 -8.35 17.64 17.65
C VAL A 200 -7.97 19.08 17.29
N ASN A 201 -6.95 19.65 17.94
CA ASN A 201 -6.45 20.99 17.71
C ASN A 201 -5.20 21.00 16.82
N GLY A 202 -4.79 19.85 16.28
CA GLY A 202 -3.59 19.71 15.45
C GLY A 202 -2.28 19.74 16.23
N GLN A 203 -2.33 19.64 17.57
CA GLN A 203 -1.13 19.60 18.41
C GLN A 203 -0.59 18.16 18.49
N TYR A 204 0.74 18.01 18.54
CA TYR A 204 1.38 16.70 18.70
C TYR A 204 0.82 15.95 19.92
N ASP A 205 0.37 14.72 19.68
CA ASP A 205 -0.07 13.78 20.71
C ASP A 205 0.52 12.39 20.41
N PRO A 206 1.54 11.95 21.17
CA PRO A 206 2.17 10.65 20.94
C PRO A 206 1.24 9.46 21.25
N SER A 207 0.10 9.71 21.91
CA SER A 207 -0.88 8.67 22.21
C SER A 207 -1.82 8.34 21.04
N TRP A 208 -1.59 8.93 19.85
CA TRP A 208 -2.41 8.76 18.65
C TRP A 208 -3.89 9.11 18.88
N GLY A 209 -4.17 10.03 19.82
CA GLY A 209 -5.54 10.36 20.23
C GLY A 209 -6.37 9.15 20.68
N GLY A 210 -5.75 8.04 21.11
CA GLY A 210 -6.46 6.79 21.42
C GLY A 210 -6.95 5.98 20.22
N GLY A 211 -6.39 6.20 19.03
CA GLY A 211 -6.76 5.51 17.80
C GLY A 211 -7.95 6.14 17.05
N MET A 212 -8.23 7.42 17.28
CA MET A 212 -9.30 8.13 16.58
C MET A 212 -8.92 8.43 15.13
N GLU A 213 -9.91 8.31 14.24
CA GLU A 213 -9.81 8.80 12.87
C GLU A 213 -10.04 10.31 12.85
N HIS A 214 -9.31 11.02 11.99
CA HIS A 214 -9.38 12.47 11.88
C HIS A 214 -10.24 12.91 10.70
N SER A 215 -9.85 12.53 9.49
CA SER A 215 -10.44 13.07 8.26
C SER A 215 -10.45 12.01 7.17
N MET A 216 -11.44 12.08 6.29
CA MET A 216 -11.43 11.29 5.07
C MET A 216 -10.38 11.85 4.10
N LEU A 217 -9.78 11.00 3.29
CA LEU A 217 -8.98 11.42 2.14
C LEU A 217 -9.87 11.47 0.88
N TYR A 218 -9.48 12.28 -0.09
CA TYR A 218 -10.27 12.59 -1.28
C TYR A 218 -9.47 12.37 -2.58
N ASP A 219 -10.13 11.74 -3.55
CA ASP A 219 -9.68 11.53 -4.93
C ASP A 219 -10.70 12.20 -5.89
N ASP A 220 -10.94 13.50 -5.68
CA ASP A 220 -12.01 14.28 -6.32
C ASP A 220 -11.53 15.61 -6.93
N GLY A 221 -10.21 15.82 -7.02
CA GLY A 221 -9.55 17.06 -7.47
C GLY A 221 -9.58 18.17 -6.43
N THR A 222 -9.80 17.85 -5.16
CA THR A 222 -9.78 18.80 -4.04
C THR A 222 -8.81 18.34 -2.94
N ASN A 223 -8.62 19.14 -1.90
CA ASN A 223 -7.79 18.79 -0.72
C ASN A 223 -6.30 18.45 -0.97
N GLY A 224 -5.78 18.78 -2.15
CA GLY A 224 -4.40 18.46 -2.56
C GLY A 224 -4.33 17.52 -3.75
N ASP A 225 -5.46 16.92 -4.14
CA ASP A 225 -5.56 16.03 -5.29
C ASP A 225 -5.60 16.86 -6.57
N VAL A 226 -4.79 16.41 -7.54
CA VAL A 226 -4.61 17.05 -8.84
C VAL A 226 -5.52 16.44 -9.89
N THR A 227 -5.80 15.14 -9.83
CA THR A 227 -6.51 14.39 -10.88
C THR A 227 -7.60 13.52 -10.26
N PRO A 228 -8.88 13.93 -10.34
CA PRO A 228 -9.97 13.13 -9.79
C PRO A 228 -10.05 11.72 -10.42
N GLY A 229 -10.22 10.72 -9.56
CA GLY A 229 -10.44 9.32 -9.93
C GLY A 229 -9.19 8.59 -10.41
N ASP A 230 -7.99 9.03 -10.00
CA ASP A 230 -6.73 8.36 -10.32
C ASP A 230 -6.23 7.43 -9.19
N ASN A 231 -7.07 7.24 -8.16
CA ASN A 231 -6.80 6.47 -6.94
C ASN A 231 -5.62 7.04 -6.11
N ILE A 232 -5.30 8.33 -6.26
CA ILE A 232 -4.41 9.08 -5.39
C ILE A 232 -5.24 9.95 -4.45
N TRP A 233 -5.38 9.46 -3.22
CA TRP A 233 -6.23 10.10 -2.21
C TRP A 233 -5.43 11.10 -1.40
N THR A 234 -5.97 12.30 -1.20
CA THR A 234 -5.27 13.37 -0.49
C THR A 234 -6.12 14.02 0.58
N VAL A 235 -5.46 14.53 1.62
CA VAL A 235 -6.04 15.52 2.53
C VAL A 235 -4.95 16.43 3.05
N THR A 236 -5.28 17.71 3.26
CA THR A 236 -4.37 18.68 3.87
C THR A 236 -4.94 19.15 5.20
N LEU A 237 -4.13 19.04 6.27
CA LEU A 237 -4.47 19.50 7.61
C LEU A 237 -3.46 20.54 8.09
N ASP A 238 -3.92 21.56 8.81
CA ASP A 238 -3.05 22.50 9.51
C ASP A 238 -2.63 21.90 10.85
N LEU A 239 -1.33 21.60 11.01
CA LEU A 239 -0.76 21.05 12.24
C LEU A 239 0.15 22.06 12.93
N ILE A 240 0.19 22.04 14.26
CA ILE A 240 0.96 23.01 15.06
C ILE A 240 2.46 22.81 14.85
N VAL A 241 3.17 23.90 14.57
CA VAL A 241 4.62 23.93 14.43
C VAL A 241 5.28 23.72 15.79
N ASP A 242 6.07 22.66 15.92
CA ASP A 242 6.74 22.27 17.17
C ASP A 242 8.26 22.50 17.14
N GLY A 243 8.77 23.16 16.09
CA GLY A 243 10.19 23.42 15.90
C GLY A 243 11.02 22.17 15.58
N GLY A 244 10.38 21.06 15.18
CA GLY A 244 11.03 19.79 14.89
C GLY A 244 11.37 19.01 16.16
N SER A 245 10.70 19.33 17.27
CA SER A 245 10.95 18.72 18.56
C SER A 245 10.40 17.30 18.67
N ASN A 246 9.40 16.95 17.87
CA ASN A 246 8.83 15.61 17.81
C ASN A 246 8.94 14.99 16.41
N THR A 247 8.81 13.66 16.40
CA THR A 247 8.59 12.86 15.19
C THR A 247 7.13 12.48 15.18
N TRP A 248 6.43 12.85 14.10
CA TRP A 248 5.01 12.64 13.92
C TRP A 248 4.79 11.38 13.08
N SER A 249 3.83 10.56 13.49
CA SER A 249 3.48 9.32 12.80
C SER A 249 2.03 9.37 12.33
N TRP A 250 1.73 8.66 11.23
CA TRP A 250 0.41 8.64 10.63
C TRP A 250 0.13 7.32 9.91
N GLY A 251 -1.12 7.11 9.54
CA GLY A 251 -1.57 5.97 8.74
C GLY A 251 -3.03 6.08 8.35
N VAL A 252 -3.57 5.02 7.78
CA VAL A 252 -4.94 5.02 7.26
C VAL A 252 -5.73 3.77 7.60
N ASN A 253 -7.03 3.99 7.80
CA ASN A 253 -8.05 2.97 7.79
C ASN A 253 -8.78 2.93 6.44
N ASP A 254 -9.38 1.79 6.09
CA ASP A 254 -10.29 1.66 4.94
C ASP A 254 -11.68 2.24 5.25
N VAL A 255 -12.60 2.18 4.27
CA VAL A 255 -13.99 2.64 4.42
C VAL A 255 -14.81 1.88 5.46
N ASP A 256 -14.36 0.68 5.85
CA ASP A 256 -14.95 -0.16 6.90
C ASP A 256 -14.30 0.08 8.27
N HIS A 257 -13.43 1.10 8.37
CA HIS A 257 -12.70 1.53 9.56
C HIS A 257 -11.64 0.53 10.07
N ASN A 258 -11.21 -0.42 9.23
CA ASN A 258 -10.14 -1.35 9.55
C ASN A 258 -8.77 -0.73 9.23
N TRP A 259 -7.77 -1.02 10.06
CA TRP A 259 -6.40 -0.55 9.84
C TRP A 259 -5.81 -1.16 8.56
N VAL A 260 -5.29 -0.30 7.68
CA VAL A 260 -4.64 -0.73 6.43
C VAL A 260 -3.12 -0.65 6.57
N ALA A 261 -2.56 0.55 6.76
CA ALA A 261 -1.12 0.75 6.78
C ALA A 261 -0.71 2.08 7.43
N GLY A 262 0.54 2.12 7.92
CA GLY A 262 1.19 3.33 8.41
C GLY A 262 2.01 4.00 7.29
N GLY A 263 1.96 5.33 7.22
CA GLY A 263 2.81 6.11 6.33
C GLY A 263 4.17 6.43 6.97
N PRO A 264 5.08 7.09 6.22
CA PRO A 264 6.39 7.47 6.74
C PRO A 264 6.27 8.60 7.78
N ASP A 265 7.07 8.49 8.82
CA ASP A 265 7.20 9.51 9.86
C ASP A 265 7.67 10.87 9.28
N PHE A 266 7.23 11.97 9.88
CA PHE A 266 7.53 13.33 9.43
C PHE A 266 7.78 14.30 10.61
N GLN A 267 8.13 15.56 10.31
CA GLN A 267 8.31 16.62 11.30
C GLN A 267 7.65 17.93 10.85
N VAL A 268 7.16 18.72 11.81
CA VAL A 268 6.54 20.04 11.57
C VAL A 268 7.42 21.14 12.19
N ALA A 269 8.55 21.41 11.53
CA ALA A 269 9.62 22.24 12.09
C ALA A 269 9.47 23.75 11.86
N THR A 270 8.82 24.14 10.77
CA THR A 270 8.55 25.53 10.37
C THR A 270 7.12 25.63 9.86
N GLU A 271 6.65 26.83 9.52
CA GLU A 271 5.36 27.07 8.86
C GLU A 271 5.36 26.65 7.38
N ASP A 272 6.47 26.11 6.87
CA ASP A 272 6.56 25.65 5.48
C ASP A 272 5.69 24.40 5.27
N PRO A 273 5.01 24.28 4.11
CA PRO A 273 4.21 23.09 3.81
C PRO A 273 5.00 21.79 3.88
N VAL A 274 4.39 20.75 4.45
CA VAL A 274 4.95 19.41 4.52
C VAL A 274 4.11 18.47 3.67
N THR A 275 4.75 17.56 2.93
CA THR A 275 4.06 16.50 2.19
C THR A 275 4.61 15.15 2.62
N THR A 276 3.71 14.21 2.89
CA THR A 276 4.05 12.82 3.22
C THR A 276 3.19 11.88 2.38
N THR A 277 3.79 10.80 1.90
CA THR A 277 3.15 9.90 0.93
C THR A 277 3.31 8.46 1.36
N LEU A 278 2.18 7.75 1.42
CA LEU A 278 2.11 6.30 1.50
C LEU A 278 1.76 5.78 0.11
N VAL A 279 2.65 4.97 -0.48
CA VAL A 279 2.43 4.36 -1.80
C VAL A 279 2.16 2.87 -1.59
N PHE A 280 1.03 2.39 -2.10
CA PHE A 280 0.78 0.97 -2.20
C PHE A 280 1.54 0.42 -3.41
N PRO A 281 2.49 -0.52 -3.22
CA PRO A 281 3.19 -1.12 -4.34
C PRO A 281 2.18 -1.84 -5.24
N GLY A 282 2.42 -1.80 -6.55
CA GLY A 282 1.64 -2.61 -7.49
C GLY A 282 1.67 -4.08 -7.08
N VAL A 283 0.55 -4.77 -7.27
CA VAL A 283 0.46 -6.20 -7.03
C VAL A 283 1.33 -6.89 -8.08
N PRO A 284 2.36 -7.63 -7.65
CA PRO A 284 3.13 -8.41 -8.59
C PRO A 284 2.23 -9.47 -9.22
N ASP A 285 2.43 -9.73 -10.50
CA ASP A 285 1.79 -10.85 -11.19
C ASP A 285 2.49 -12.15 -10.76
N LEU A 286 1.98 -12.74 -9.68
CA LEU A 286 2.39 -14.04 -9.17
C LEU A 286 1.27 -15.04 -9.43
N LEU A 287 1.56 -16.15 -10.08
CA LEU A 287 0.56 -17.16 -10.45
C LEU A 287 0.79 -18.43 -9.66
N ILE A 288 -0.29 -19.05 -9.16
CA ILE A 288 -0.22 -20.44 -8.70
C ILE A 288 -0.19 -21.34 -9.94
N THR A 289 0.87 -22.14 -10.10
CA THR A 289 1.16 -22.87 -11.35
C THR A 289 1.16 -24.38 -11.22
N GLU A 290 1.41 -24.94 -10.03
CA GLU A 290 1.38 -26.38 -9.83
C GLU A 290 0.86 -26.71 -8.42
N ILE A 291 -0.04 -27.70 -8.34
CA ILE A 291 -0.71 -28.11 -7.10
C ILE A 291 -0.68 -29.64 -7.02
N MET A 292 -0.02 -30.19 -6.00
CA MET A 292 -0.14 -31.60 -5.65
C MET A 292 -1.04 -31.72 -4.42
N TYR A 293 -2.34 -31.92 -4.62
CA TYR A 293 -3.35 -31.93 -3.55
C TYR A 293 -3.71 -33.34 -3.04
N ASN A 294 -3.38 -34.38 -3.80
CA ASN A 294 -3.64 -35.77 -3.43
C ASN A 294 -2.53 -36.66 -4.02
N PRO A 295 -1.31 -36.65 -3.44
CA PRO A 295 -0.24 -37.54 -3.88
C PRO A 295 -0.62 -39.02 -3.67
N PRO A 296 0.03 -39.97 -4.36
CA PRO A 296 -0.28 -41.41 -4.24
C PRO A 296 0.33 -41.97 -2.94
N GLU A 297 0.02 -41.38 -1.79
CA GLU A 297 0.50 -41.79 -0.49
C GLU A 297 -0.66 -42.31 0.38
N SER A 298 -0.36 -43.27 1.25
CA SER A 298 -1.33 -43.72 2.25
C SER A 298 -1.01 -43.09 3.59
N GLY A 299 -1.88 -42.21 4.10
CA GLY A 299 -1.80 -41.72 5.47
C GLY A 299 -1.53 -40.22 5.56
N THR A 300 -0.27 -39.80 5.57
CA THR A 300 0.10 -38.37 5.57
C THR A 300 0.57 -38.02 4.18
N ASP A 301 -0.08 -37.04 3.56
CA ASP A 301 0.19 -36.58 2.20
C ASP A 301 1.42 -35.66 2.24
N SER A 302 2.58 -36.28 2.47
CA SER A 302 3.86 -35.60 2.72
C SER A 302 4.42 -34.88 1.49
N LEU A 303 3.93 -35.27 0.31
CA LEU A 303 4.29 -34.66 -0.98
C LEU A 303 3.31 -33.56 -1.42
N GLU A 304 2.39 -33.12 -0.56
CA GLU A 304 1.56 -31.96 -0.88
C GLU A 304 2.41 -30.70 -1.04
N PHE A 305 2.19 -29.98 -2.13
CA PHE A 305 2.86 -28.72 -2.41
C PHE A 305 2.01 -27.79 -3.28
N VAL A 306 2.36 -26.51 -3.22
CA VAL A 306 1.86 -25.45 -4.09
C VAL A 306 3.05 -24.67 -4.64
N GLU A 307 3.10 -24.52 -5.96
CA GLU A 307 4.08 -23.72 -6.68
C GLU A 307 3.52 -22.35 -7.07
N ILE A 308 4.37 -21.34 -6.94
CA ILE A 308 4.09 -19.97 -7.35
C ILE A 308 5.16 -19.54 -8.36
N TYR A 309 4.73 -19.02 -9.49
CA TYR A 309 5.56 -18.46 -10.55
C TYR A 309 5.49 -16.93 -10.56
N ASN A 310 6.64 -16.27 -10.74
CA ASN A 310 6.67 -14.84 -10.94
C ASN A 310 6.52 -14.47 -12.42
N ASN A 311 5.28 -14.22 -12.85
CA ASN A 311 4.93 -13.78 -14.20
C ASN A 311 5.20 -12.27 -14.42
N SER A 312 5.66 -11.55 -13.39
CA SER A 312 6.04 -10.15 -13.52
C SER A 312 7.32 -10.00 -14.34
N THR A 313 7.51 -8.80 -14.92
CA THR A 313 8.76 -8.44 -15.63
C THR A 313 9.89 -7.98 -14.69
N VAL A 314 9.67 -8.05 -13.37
CA VAL A 314 10.60 -7.58 -12.33
C VAL A 314 10.67 -8.57 -11.17
N ASP A 315 11.78 -8.53 -10.44
CA ASP A 315 11.97 -9.32 -9.23
C ASP A 315 10.98 -8.87 -8.14
N VAL A 316 10.44 -9.84 -7.40
CA VAL A 316 9.42 -9.62 -6.36
C VAL A 316 9.96 -10.06 -5.01
N ASN A 317 9.96 -9.14 -4.04
CA ASN A 317 10.28 -9.49 -2.66
C ASN A 317 9.02 -10.01 -1.96
N LEU A 318 9.06 -11.26 -1.49
CA LEU A 318 7.94 -11.95 -0.87
C LEU A 318 7.83 -11.70 0.65
N ASN A 319 8.61 -10.79 1.24
CA ASN A 319 8.57 -10.53 2.68
C ASN A 319 7.17 -10.16 3.15
N GLY A 320 6.58 -11.01 4.00
CA GLY A 320 5.25 -10.81 4.56
C GLY A 320 4.10 -11.31 3.68
N PHE A 321 4.38 -11.84 2.48
CA PHE A 321 3.38 -12.60 1.73
C PHE A 321 3.03 -13.87 2.51
N LYS A 322 1.82 -14.40 2.29
CA LYS A 322 1.33 -15.59 3.00
C LYS A 322 0.19 -16.29 2.27
N ILE A 323 -0.01 -17.56 2.62
CA ILE A 323 -1.24 -18.31 2.35
C ILE A 323 -1.77 -18.78 3.71
N THR A 324 -3.09 -18.66 3.92
CA THR A 324 -3.75 -19.01 5.19
C THR A 324 -5.04 -19.82 5.02
N ASP A 325 -5.40 -20.16 3.79
CA ASP A 325 -6.58 -20.97 3.47
C ASP A 325 -6.12 -22.43 3.29
N GLY A 326 -6.70 -23.38 4.05
CA GLY A 326 -6.31 -24.80 4.06
C GLY A 326 -5.01 -25.08 4.82
N PHE A 327 -3.94 -24.40 4.43
CA PHE A 327 -2.61 -24.46 5.03
C PHE A 327 -2.03 -23.06 5.32
N GLU A 328 -1.04 -23.01 6.21
CA GLU A 328 -0.35 -21.77 6.59
C GLU A 328 1.11 -21.77 6.14
N VAL A 329 1.49 -20.78 5.34
CA VAL A 329 2.90 -20.49 5.02
C VAL A 329 3.14 -18.97 5.05
N TYR A 330 4.28 -18.56 5.60
CA TYR A 330 4.68 -17.15 5.72
C TYR A 330 6.04 -16.97 5.07
N PHE A 331 6.10 -16.12 4.05
CA PHE A 331 7.34 -15.88 3.31
C PHE A 331 8.24 -14.89 4.06
N PRO A 332 9.52 -15.23 4.29
CA PRO A 332 10.49 -14.31 4.88
C PRO A 332 10.97 -13.29 3.85
N ASP A 333 11.97 -12.50 4.20
CA ASP A 333 12.72 -11.68 3.24
C ASP A 333 13.40 -12.57 2.19
N TYR A 334 12.70 -12.75 1.06
CA TYR A 334 13.08 -13.58 -0.06
C TYR A 334 12.72 -12.85 -1.35
N THR A 335 13.65 -12.81 -2.31
CA THR A 335 13.43 -12.19 -3.61
C THR A 335 13.30 -13.28 -4.66
N LEU A 336 12.11 -13.38 -5.25
CA LEU A 336 11.81 -14.26 -6.38
C LEU A 336 12.09 -13.48 -7.67
N ALA A 337 13.02 -13.96 -8.50
CA ALA A 337 13.36 -13.26 -9.73
C ALA A 337 12.20 -13.30 -10.74
N ALA A 338 12.19 -12.37 -11.69
CA ALA A 338 11.25 -12.44 -12.82
C ALA A 338 11.45 -13.75 -13.60
N GLY A 339 10.37 -14.50 -13.84
CA GLY A 339 10.42 -15.79 -14.52
C GLY A 339 10.88 -16.98 -13.66
N ASP A 340 11.14 -16.79 -12.36
CA ASP A 340 11.48 -17.88 -11.45
C ASP A 340 10.25 -18.43 -10.71
N TYR A 341 10.40 -19.64 -10.18
CA TYR A 341 9.41 -20.38 -9.40
C TYR A 341 9.81 -20.46 -7.92
N ILE A 342 8.81 -20.52 -7.05
CA ILE A 342 8.99 -20.91 -5.66
C ILE A 342 7.96 -21.94 -5.24
N VAL A 343 8.41 -22.95 -4.50
CA VAL A 343 7.56 -24.05 -4.02
C VAL A 343 7.36 -23.95 -2.51
N THR A 344 6.15 -24.18 -2.06
CA THR A 344 5.79 -24.38 -0.65
C THR A 344 5.23 -25.78 -0.47
N ALA A 345 5.55 -26.48 0.62
CA ALA A 345 5.18 -27.89 0.79
C ALA A 345 4.93 -28.28 2.25
N VAL A 346 4.21 -29.39 2.46
CA VAL A 346 4.01 -30.00 3.79
C VAL A 346 5.32 -30.42 4.44
N ASP A 347 6.18 -31.12 3.69
CA ASP A 347 7.48 -31.61 4.16
C ASP A 347 8.58 -31.24 3.16
N SER A 348 9.39 -30.26 3.53
CA SER A 348 10.48 -29.76 2.70
C SER A 348 11.56 -30.81 2.42
N MET A 349 11.72 -31.80 3.30
CA MET A 349 12.67 -32.90 3.12
C MET A 349 12.10 -33.97 2.19
N ALA A 350 10.79 -34.21 2.20
CA ALA A 350 10.12 -35.06 1.22
C ALA A 350 10.29 -34.49 -0.19
N MET A 351 10.19 -33.16 -0.35
CA MET A 351 10.45 -32.50 -1.65
C MET A 351 11.86 -32.75 -2.18
N VAL A 352 12.88 -32.67 -1.32
CA VAL A 352 14.27 -32.97 -1.69
C VAL A 352 14.43 -34.43 -2.10
N ASN A 353 13.85 -35.36 -1.35
CA ASN A 353 14.05 -36.79 -1.57
C ASN A 353 13.30 -37.32 -2.80
N THR A 354 12.13 -36.75 -3.12
CA THR A 354 11.26 -37.21 -4.21
C THR A 354 11.51 -36.44 -5.51
N PHE A 355 11.61 -35.11 -5.45
CA PHE A 355 11.70 -34.25 -6.63
C PHE A 355 13.09 -33.65 -6.83
N GLY A 356 14.00 -33.79 -5.86
CA GLY A 356 15.30 -33.12 -5.89
C GLY A 356 15.22 -31.60 -5.66
N TYR A 357 14.04 -31.07 -5.36
CA TYR A 357 13.82 -29.64 -5.15
C TYR A 357 14.36 -29.20 -3.79
N ILE A 358 15.33 -28.29 -3.78
CA ILE A 358 15.96 -27.76 -2.56
C ILE A 358 15.38 -26.37 -2.27
N GLY A 359 14.94 -26.16 -1.03
CA GLY A 359 14.52 -24.84 -0.55
C GLY A 359 13.02 -24.58 -0.62
N ALA A 360 12.19 -25.63 -0.62
CA ALA A 360 10.74 -25.47 -0.46
C ALA A 360 10.42 -24.81 0.89
N PHE A 361 9.50 -23.85 0.90
CA PHE A 361 9.01 -23.25 2.14
C PHE A 361 8.02 -24.21 2.81
N GLU A 362 8.44 -24.75 3.95
CA GLU A 362 7.65 -25.70 4.72
C GLU A 362 6.43 -25.03 5.36
N TRP A 363 5.26 -25.67 5.26
CA TRP A 363 4.03 -25.18 5.87
C TRP A 363 4.12 -25.26 7.40
N VAL A 364 3.54 -24.27 8.07
CA VAL A 364 3.48 -24.20 9.53
C VAL A 364 2.41 -25.14 10.08
N SER A 365 1.32 -25.29 9.36
CA SER A 365 0.20 -26.18 9.69
C SER A 365 -0.73 -26.35 8.50
N GLY A 366 -1.60 -27.35 8.59
CA GLY A 366 -2.64 -27.63 7.59
C GLY A 366 -2.22 -28.69 6.59
N GLY A 367 -2.95 -28.73 5.49
CA GLY A 367 -2.85 -29.70 4.40
C GLY A 367 -3.82 -29.29 3.30
N LEU A 368 -3.71 -29.92 2.13
CA LEU A 368 -4.67 -29.72 1.05
C LEU A 368 -5.85 -30.68 1.18
N SER A 369 -7.01 -30.26 0.69
CA SER A 369 -8.22 -31.08 0.59
C SER A 369 -8.16 -31.93 -0.67
N ASN A 370 -8.29 -33.26 -0.51
CA ASN A 370 -8.30 -34.18 -1.65
C ASN A 370 -9.51 -33.97 -2.58
N GLY A 371 -10.56 -33.27 -2.14
CA GLY A 371 -11.78 -33.00 -2.93
C GLY A 371 -11.94 -31.55 -3.41
N GLY A 372 -10.86 -30.78 -3.43
CA GLY A 372 -10.88 -29.37 -3.80
C GLY A 372 -10.99 -28.40 -2.63
N GLU A 373 -10.39 -27.22 -2.78
CA GLU A 373 -10.54 -26.05 -1.92
C GLU A 373 -9.98 -24.77 -2.58
N ILE A 374 -10.05 -23.64 -1.87
CA ILE A 374 -9.46 -22.38 -2.30
C ILE A 374 -8.05 -22.21 -1.72
N ILE A 375 -7.13 -21.76 -2.56
CA ILE A 375 -5.79 -21.33 -2.18
C ILE A 375 -5.70 -19.84 -2.52
N THR A 376 -5.35 -19.00 -1.55
CA THR A 376 -5.21 -17.55 -1.75
C THR A 376 -3.82 -17.09 -1.33
N LEU A 377 -3.05 -16.58 -2.29
CA LEU A 377 -1.80 -15.87 -2.02
C LEU A 377 -2.11 -14.43 -1.63
N LEU A 378 -1.78 -14.05 -0.41
CA LEU A 378 -1.98 -12.71 0.14
C LEU A 378 -0.66 -11.95 0.20
N ASN A 379 -0.71 -10.66 -0.12
CA ASN A 379 0.41 -9.74 0.12
C ASN A 379 0.51 -9.34 1.62
N PRO A 380 1.53 -8.54 2.03
CA PRO A 380 1.71 -8.12 3.42
C PRO A 380 0.58 -7.26 3.99
N PHE A 381 -0.28 -6.70 3.13
CA PHE A 381 -1.45 -5.89 3.49
C PHE A 381 -2.75 -6.72 3.57
N ASN A 382 -2.65 -8.05 3.48
CA ASN A 382 -3.78 -9.00 3.43
C ASN A 382 -4.66 -8.87 2.18
N THR A 383 -4.11 -8.37 1.07
CA THR A 383 -4.82 -8.32 -0.20
C THR A 383 -4.47 -9.53 -1.06
N PRO A 384 -5.46 -10.20 -1.68
CA PRO A 384 -5.21 -11.28 -2.65
C PRO A 384 -4.36 -10.81 -3.83
N VAL A 385 -3.33 -11.58 -4.13
CA VAL A 385 -2.44 -11.45 -5.29
C VAL A 385 -2.88 -12.41 -6.39
N ASN A 386 -3.10 -13.67 -6.01
CA ASN A 386 -3.69 -14.70 -6.86
C ASN A 386 -4.49 -15.67 -6.00
N SER A 387 -5.52 -16.27 -6.60
CA SER A 387 -6.37 -17.25 -5.92
C SER A 387 -6.85 -18.30 -6.90
N VAL A 388 -6.86 -19.57 -6.47
CA VAL A 388 -7.32 -20.71 -7.26
C VAL A 388 -8.25 -21.55 -6.39
N THR A 389 -9.45 -21.85 -6.89
CA THR A 389 -10.33 -22.87 -6.27
C THR A 389 -10.25 -24.14 -7.11
N TYR A 390 -9.36 -25.06 -6.74
CA TYR A 390 -9.20 -26.32 -7.48
C TYR A 390 -10.28 -27.33 -7.08
N ASP A 391 -10.55 -28.31 -7.94
CA ASP A 391 -11.53 -29.38 -7.74
C ASP A 391 -10.97 -30.70 -8.31
N ASP A 392 -11.52 -31.84 -7.88
CA ASP A 392 -11.20 -33.18 -8.40
C ASP A 392 -12.19 -33.63 -9.49
N ASN A 393 -13.13 -32.75 -9.88
CA ASN A 393 -14.14 -33.00 -10.90
C ASN A 393 -13.99 -32.07 -12.12
N SER A 394 -14.43 -32.60 -13.27
CA SER A 394 -14.61 -31.81 -14.50
C SER A 394 -15.35 -30.48 -14.22
N PRO A 395 -14.82 -29.33 -14.70
CA PRO A 395 -13.85 -29.20 -15.79
C PRO A 395 -12.38 -29.39 -15.43
N TRP A 396 -12.03 -29.57 -14.15
CA TRP A 396 -10.65 -29.84 -13.74
C TRP A 396 -10.17 -31.24 -14.18
N PRO A 397 -8.86 -31.42 -14.41
CA PRO A 397 -8.26 -32.74 -14.58
C PRO A 397 -8.60 -33.66 -13.40
N THR A 398 -9.02 -34.89 -13.69
CA THR A 398 -9.45 -35.86 -12.66
C THR A 398 -8.34 -36.84 -12.27
N GLU A 399 -7.27 -36.89 -13.04
CA GLU A 399 -6.10 -37.74 -12.81
C GLU A 399 -5.32 -37.34 -11.54
N PRO A 400 -5.14 -36.05 -11.20
CA PRO A 400 -4.43 -35.61 -9.98
C PRO A 400 -5.12 -35.93 -8.64
N ASP A 401 -6.07 -36.86 -8.61
CA ASP A 401 -6.80 -37.30 -7.42
C ASP A 401 -6.26 -38.64 -6.89
N GLY A 402 -5.02 -38.65 -6.38
CA GLY A 402 -4.43 -39.83 -5.71
C GLY A 402 -3.80 -40.85 -6.65
N SER A 403 -3.79 -40.59 -7.96
CA SER A 403 -3.21 -41.50 -8.96
C SER A 403 -1.76 -41.20 -9.35
N GLY A 404 -1.15 -40.16 -8.77
CA GLY A 404 0.25 -39.78 -9.02
C GLY A 404 0.49 -38.35 -9.50
N PRO A 405 -0.30 -37.82 -10.45
CA PRO A 405 -0.06 -36.49 -11.02
C PRO A 405 -0.36 -35.32 -10.09
N SER A 406 0.36 -34.20 -10.27
CA SER A 406 -0.06 -32.87 -9.86
C SER A 406 -0.98 -32.23 -10.90
N LEU A 407 -1.75 -31.22 -10.49
CA LEU A 407 -2.35 -30.22 -11.36
C LEU A 407 -1.28 -29.23 -11.80
N ARG A 408 -1.22 -28.89 -13.09
CA ARG A 408 -0.32 -27.88 -13.63
C ARG A 408 -1.04 -26.90 -14.55
N PHE A 409 -0.64 -25.63 -14.48
CA PHE A 409 -1.10 -24.52 -15.29
C PHE A 409 0.06 -24.04 -16.16
N CYS A 410 -0.09 -24.13 -17.49
CA CYS A 410 1.05 -24.05 -18.41
C CYS A 410 0.99 -22.85 -19.36
N ASP A 411 -0.18 -22.25 -19.58
CA ASP A 411 -0.32 -21.02 -20.35
C ASP A 411 -0.67 -19.86 -19.41
N TYR A 412 0.37 -19.10 -19.04
CA TYR A 412 0.29 -17.98 -18.10
C TYR A 412 -0.51 -16.78 -18.62
N THR A 413 -1.01 -16.83 -19.85
CA THR A 413 -1.90 -15.80 -20.40
C THR A 413 -3.39 -16.09 -20.17
N LEU A 414 -3.71 -17.31 -19.72
CA LEU A 414 -5.08 -17.74 -19.43
C LEU A 414 -5.50 -17.43 -17.98
N ASP A 415 -6.79 -17.64 -17.69
CA ASP A 415 -7.35 -17.47 -16.35
C ASP A 415 -7.15 -18.75 -15.54
N ASN A 416 -6.29 -18.71 -14.52
CA ASN A 416 -5.99 -19.86 -13.66
C ASN A 416 -7.13 -20.23 -12.69
N THR A 417 -8.24 -19.47 -12.70
CA THR A 417 -9.47 -19.84 -11.97
C THR A 417 -10.38 -20.79 -12.75
N GLN A 418 -10.11 -21.03 -14.05
CA GLN A 418 -10.89 -21.95 -14.89
C GLN A 418 -10.20 -23.31 -14.98
N GLY A 419 -10.87 -24.38 -14.54
CA GLY A 419 -10.32 -25.74 -14.53
C GLY A 419 -9.94 -26.27 -15.92
N GLU A 420 -10.58 -25.79 -16.99
CA GLU A 420 -10.27 -26.17 -18.37
C GLU A 420 -8.86 -25.76 -18.82
N ASN A 421 -8.25 -24.79 -18.14
CA ASN A 421 -6.89 -24.31 -18.45
C ASN A 421 -5.81 -25.09 -17.67
N TRP A 422 -6.20 -26.02 -16.81
CA TRP A 422 -5.30 -26.89 -16.06
C TRP A 422 -5.16 -28.25 -16.75
N SER A 423 -4.01 -28.88 -16.58
CA SER A 423 -3.75 -30.25 -17.04
C SER A 423 -3.12 -31.07 -15.92
N ALA A 424 -3.19 -32.40 -16.03
CA ALA A 424 -2.40 -33.28 -15.18
C ALA A 424 -0.93 -33.26 -15.62
N SER A 425 0.00 -33.30 -14.66
CA SER A 425 1.42 -33.47 -14.98
C SER A 425 1.68 -34.85 -15.56
N VAL A 426 2.50 -34.89 -16.62
CA VAL A 426 2.89 -36.12 -17.33
C VAL A 426 4.36 -36.48 -17.08
N MET A 427 5.08 -35.65 -16.33
CA MET A 427 6.51 -35.79 -16.10
C MET A 427 6.74 -36.65 -14.87
N MET A 428 7.24 -37.87 -15.09
CA MET A 428 7.49 -38.80 -14.00
C MET A 428 8.66 -38.29 -13.15
N ALA A 429 8.40 -37.99 -11.89
CA ALA A 429 9.41 -37.55 -10.93
C ALA A 429 10.02 -38.75 -10.17
N ALA A 430 9.17 -39.67 -9.70
CA ALA A 430 9.60 -40.77 -8.86
C ALA A 430 8.61 -41.95 -8.88
N THR A 431 8.98 -43.03 -8.21
CA THR A 431 8.08 -44.12 -7.82
C THR A 431 8.14 -44.27 -6.32
N ASN A 432 6.99 -44.27 -5.65
CA ASN A 432 6.92 -44.43 -4.20
C ASN A 432 7.31 -45.87 -3.77
N ALA A 433 7.37 -46.12 -2.46
CA ALA A 433 7.70 -47.46 -1.93
C ALA A 433 6.65 -48.55 -2.23
N ALA A 434 5.41 -48.16 -2.57
CA ALA A 434 4.33 -49.07 -2.95
C ALA A 434 4.36 -49.43 -4.45
N GLY A 435 5.16 -48.74 -5.26
CA GLY A 435 5.26 -48.94 -6.70
C GLY A 435 4.40 -47.98 -7.52
N ASP A 436 3.77 -46.98 -6.89
CA ASP A 436 2.94 -46.01 -7.58
C ASP A 436 3.82 -44.90 -8.17
N PRO A 437 3.59 -44.52 -9.45
CA PRO A 437 4.32 -43.42 -10.08
C PRO A 437 3.84 -42.07 -9.55
N ILE A 438 4.76 -41.11 -9.45
CA ILE A 438 4.48 -39.72 -9.05
C ILE A 438 4.86 -38.84 -10.23
N TYR A 439 3.96 -37.96 -10.67
CA TYR A 439 4.20 -37.05 -11.79
C TYR A 439 4.08 -35.60 -11.35
N ALA A 440 5.15 -34.82 -11.45
CA ALA A 440 5.22 -33.42 -11.04
C ALA A 440 6.50 -32.76 -11.56
N THR A 441 6.52 -31.43 -11.63
CA THR A 441 7.64 -30.62 -12.12
C THR A 441 7.98 -29.42 -11.22
N PRO A 442 8.01 -29.56 -9.88
CA PRO A 442 8.22 -28.42 -9.00
C PRO A 442 9.55 -27.70 -9.30
N GLY A 443 9.46 -26.38 -9.48
CA GLY A 443 10.57 -25.50 -9.79
C GLY A 443 10.95 -25.43 -11.27
N SER A 444 10.15 -25.98 -12.18
CA SER A 444 10.48 -26.08 -13.60
C SER A 444 9.36 -25.54 -14.48
N GLU A 445 9.72 -25.06 -15.66
CA GLU A 445 8.73 -24.69 -16.68
C GLU A 445 7.86 -25.88 -17.06
N CYS A 446 6.61 -25.61 -17.44
CA CYS A 446 5.73 -26.66 -17.91
C CYS A 446 6.23 -27.24 -19.24
N ILE A 447 6.40 -28.55 -19.29
CA ILE A 447 6.80 -29.29 -20.50
C ILE A 447 5.57 -29.91 -21.15
N PHE A 448 5.38 -29.61 -22.44
CA PHE A 448 4.43 -30.28 -23.31
C PHE A 448 5.17 -31.35 -24.12
N PRO A 449 4.89 -32.64 -23.90
CA PRO A 449 5.45 -33.67 -24.76
C PRO A 449 4.92 -33.47 -26.18
N ILE A 450 5.78 -33.64 -27.18
CA ILE A 450 5.34 -33.70 -28.56
C ILE A 450 4.58 -35.02 -28.74
N THR A 451 3.32 -34.95 -29.17
CA THR A 451 2.47 -36.14 -29.41
C THR A 451 2.05 -36.32 -30.86
N ASP A 452 2.27 -35.29 -31.69
CA ASP A 452 1.66 -35.18 -33.00
C ASP A 452 2.63 -35.53 -34.15
N LEU A 453 3.77 -36.15 -33.83
CA LEU A 453 4.64 -36.75 -34.86
C LEU A 453 4.39 -38.25 -34.92
N VAL A 454 4.17 -38.78 -36.12
CA VAL A 454 3.94 -40.21 -36.34
C VAL A 454 4.90 -40.72 -37.40
N ILE A 455 5.49 -41.90 -37.17
CA ILE A 455 6.24 -42.66 -38.17
C ILE A 455 5.24 -43.25 -39.16
N THR A 456 5.23 -42.74 -40.39
CA THR A 456 4.21 -43.06 -41.40
C THR A 456 4.68 -44.03 -42.46
N GLU A 457 5.99 -44.11 -42.72
CA GLU A 457 6.53 -45.01 -43.73
C GLU A 457 7.93 -45.52 -43.35
N VAL A 458 8.17 -46.81 -43.51
CA VAL A 458 9.47 -47.44 -43.25
C VAL A 458 9.85 -48.38 -44.39
N MET A 459 11.03 -48.18 -44.97
CA MET A 459 11.69 -49.15 -45.84
C MET A 459 12.87 -49.76 -45.10
N TYR A 460 12.69 -50.98 -44.60
CA TYR A 460 13.69 -51.68 -43.79
C TYR A 460 14.45 -52.77 -44.54
N ASP A 461 14.02 -53.15 -45.75
CA ASP A 461 14.68 -54.16 -46.58
C ASP A 461 14.51 -53.74 -48.05
N SER A 462 15.45 -52.92 -48.50
CA SER A 462 15.46 -52.40 -49.88
C SER A 462 15.84 -53.53 -50.86
N PRO A 463 15.43 -53.49 -52.15
CA PRO A 463 15.65 -54.60 -53.09
C PRO A 463 17.12 -54.73 -53.56
N GLU A 464 18.01 -53.91 -52.98
CA GLU A 464 19.43 -53.88 -53.28
C GLU A 464 20.14 -55.03 -52.54
N VAL A 465 21.14 -55.64 -53.18
CA VAL A 465 21.82 -56.78 -52.53
C VAL A 465 22.96 -56.25 -51.64
N GLY A 466 22.70 -56.19 -50.33
CA GLY A 466 23.71 -56.00 -49.27
C GLY A 466 24.36 -54.62 -49.26
N LEU A 467 23.58 -53.59 -49.60
CA LEU A 467 24.01 -52.19 -49.56
C LEU A 467 23.08 -51.34 -48.69
N ASP A 468 21.78 -51.64 -48.70
CA ASP A 468 20.75 -51.05 -47.84
C ASP A 468 20.75 -49.51 -47.83
N VAL A 469 21.22 -48.92 -48.94
CA VAL A 469 21.40 -47.47 -49.09
C VAL A 469 20.09 -46.74 -49.38
N LEU A 470 19.00 -47.47 -49.62
CA LEU A 470 17.66 -46.94 -49.86
C LEU A 470 16.72 -47.12 -48.68
N GLU A 471 17.19 -47.61 -47.53
CA GLU A 471 16.38 -47.65 -46.32
C GLU A 471 16.02 -46.24 -45.84
N PHE A 472 14.82 -46.08 -45.31
CA PHE A 472 14.33 -44.80 -44.80
C PHE A 472 13.19 -44.96 -43.79
N ILE A 473 12.99 -43.88 -43.04
CA ILE A 473 11.87 -43.64 -42.13
C ILE A 473 11.27 -42.27 -42.50
N GLU A 474 9.97 -42.24 -42.74
CA GLU A 474 9.17 -41.02 -42.90
C GLU A 474 8.45 -40.70 -41.58
N ILE A 475 8.52 -39.44 -41.15
CA ILE A 475 7.82 -38.91 -39.99
C ILE A 475 6.90 -37.79 -40.46
N GLN A 476 5.63 -37.84 -40.08
CA GLN A 476 4.62 -36.83 -40.41
C GLN A 476 4.16 -36.06 -39.17
N ASN A 477 3.96 -34.75 -39.31
CA ASN A 477 3.20 -33.96 -38.34
C ASN A 477 1.70 -34.13 -38.63
N ILE A 478 1.00 -34.83 -37.74
CA ILE A 478 -0.44 -35.10 -37.81
C ILE A 478 -1.29 -34.07 -37.06
N GLY A 479 -0.64 -33.16 -36.32
CA GLY A 479 -1.28 -32.08 -35.57
C GLY A 479 -1.73 -30.92 -36.46
N ASP A 480 -2.37 -29.93 -35.84
CA ASP A 480 -2.85 -28.71 -36.51
C ASP A 480 -1.92 -27.50 -36.34
N GLU A 481 -0.82 -27.66 -35.59
CA GLU A 481 0.21 -26.64 -35.37
C GLU A 481 1.58 -27.06 -35.90
N ALA A 482 2.42 -26.07 -36.24
CA ALA A 482 3.77 -26.32 -36.72
C ALA A 482 4.70 -26.77 -35.57
N ILE A 483 5.51 -27.81 -35.79
CA ILE A 483 6.39 -28.39 -34.78
C ILE A 483 7.85 -28.07 -35.13
N ASP A 484 8.61 -27.48 -34.20
CA ASP A 484 10.08 -27.44 -34.33
C ASP A 484 10.65 -28.78 -33.87
N LEU A 485 11.35 -29.46 -34.77
CA LEU A 485 11.97 -30.75 -34.51
C LEU A 485 13.29 -30.64 -33.73
N GLU A 486 13.74 -29.44 -33.33
CA GLU A 486 15.00 -29.27 -32.61
C GLU A 486 15.14 -30.26 -31.43
N GLY A 487 16.14 -31.13 -31.50
CA GLY A 487 16.46 -32.09 -30.44
C GLY A 487 15.62 -33.36 -30.43
N VAL A 488 14.57 -33.47 -31.25
CA VAL A 488 13.86 -34.75 -31.47
C VAL A 488 14.87 -35.77 -31.98
N TYR A 489 14.80 -37.02 -31.53
CA TYR A 489 15.79 -38.04 -31.88
C TYR A 489 15.20 -39.45 -31.90
N PHE A 490 15.90 -40.35 -32.59
CA PHE A 490 15.60 -41.78 -32.52
C PHE A 490 16.33 -42.41 -31.34
N SER A 491 15.58 -43.00 -30.41
CA SER A 491 16.12 -43.73 -29.25
C SER A 491 16.33 -45.22 -29.56
N LYS A 492 15.72 -45.75 -30.62
CA LYS A 492 15.85 -47.12 -31.13
C LYS A 492 15.86 -47.18 -32.67
N GLY A 493 16.42 -48.25 -33.24
CA GLY A 493 16.64 -48.43 -34.67
C GLY A 493 17.89 -47.72 -35.16
N ILE A 494 17.75 -46.46 -35.56
CA ILE A 494 18.84 -45.63 -36.10
C ILE A 494 19.34 -44.58 -35.10
N GLU A 495 20.50 -43.96 -35.38
CA GLU A 495 21.00 -42.80 -34.64
C GLU A 495 20.82 -41.52 -35.47
N TYR A 496 19.87 -40.68 -35.08
CA TYR A 496 19.73 -39.32 -35.62
C TYR A 496 19.07 -38.39 -34.60
N THR A 497 19.55 -37.15 -34.53
CA THR A 497 18.94 -36.06 -33.74
C THR A 497 18.72 -34.88 -34.66
N PHE A 498 17.48 -34.39 -34.71
CA PHE A 498 17.08 -33.29 -35.56
C PHE A 498 17.69 -31.96 -35.06
N PRO A 499 18.27 -31.13 -35.94
CA PRO A 499 18.48 -29.71 -35.65
C PRO A 499 17.15 -28.96 -35.67
N SER A 500 17.13 -27.68 -35.29
CA SER A 500 15.94 -26.84 -35.47
C SER A 500 15.47 -26.86 -36.93
N MET A 501 14.22 -27.29 -37.09
CA MET A 501 13.54 -27.55 -38.34
C MET A 501 12.04 -27.50 -38.08
N ILE A 502 11.35 -26.54 -38.70
CA ILE A 502 9.90 -26.43 -38.59
C ILE A 502 9.23 -27.41 -39.56
N LEU A 503 8.45 -28.34 -39.02
CA LEU A 503 7.56 -29.24 -39.74
C LEU A 503 6.12 -28.73 -39.61
N GLU A 504 5.62 -28.10 -40.68
CA GLU A 504 4.24 -27.59 -40.77
C GLU A 504 3.20 -28.72 -40.64
N PRO A 505 1.95 -28.42 -40.25
CA PRO A 505 0.85 -29.39 -40.21
C PRO A 505 0.71 -30.17 -41.52
N GLU A 506 0.40 -31.47 -41.43
CA GLU A 506 0.24 -32.43 -42.53
C GLU A 506 1.52 -32.72 -43.36
N ASN A 507 2.63 -31.99 -43.14
CA ASN A 507 3.88 -32.25 -43.85
C ASN A 507 4.69 -33.39 -43.19
N TYR A 508 5.62 -33.95 -43.96
CA TYR A 508 6.52 -35.01 -43.52
C TYR A 508 7.99 -34.67 -43.76
N VAL A 509 8.86 -35.38 -43.04
CA VAL A 509 10.30 -35.41 -43.24
C VAL A 509 10.77 -36.86 -43.40
N VAL A 510 11.75 -37.09 -44.27
CA VAL A 510 12.34 -38.42 -44.51
C VAL A 510 13.77 -38.45 -43.99
N VAL A 511 14.09 -39.47 -43.20
CA VAL A 511 15.43 -39.80 -42.72
C VAL A 511 15.85 -41.13 -43.35
N CYS A 512 17.04 -41.21 -43.96
CA CYS A 512 17.47 -42.31 -44.83
C CYS A 512 18.94 -42.70 -44.62
N ALA A 513 19.32 -43.86 -45.15
CA ALA A 513 20.67 -44.42 -45.04
C ALA A 513 21.74 -43.68 -45.86
N ASP A 514 21.41 -43.26 -47.08
CA ASP A 514 22.30 -42.49 -47.98
C ASP A 514 21.47 -41.46 -48.75
N ALA A 515 21.61 -40.18 -48.40
CA ALA A 515 20.78 -39.12 -48.99
C ALA A 515 21.04 -38.92 -50.49
N ALA A 516 22.25 -39.23 -50.97
CA ALA A 516 22.58 -39.11 -52.39
C ALA A 516 21.95 -40.24 -53.23
N ALA A 517 21.96 -41.47 -52.70
CA ALA A 517 21.28 -42.60 -53.31
C ALA A 517 19.75 -42.39 -53.28
N PHE A 518 19.22 -41.89 -52.18
CA PHE A 518 17.81 -41.60 -52.02
C PHE A 518 17.31 -40.56 -53.04
N GLN A 519 17.99 -39.41 -53.14
CA GLN A 519 17.67 -38.37 -54.11
C GLN A 519 17.79 -38.85 -55.57
N LEU A 520 18.73 -39.76 -55.86
CA LEU A 520 18.89 -40.33 -57.20
C LEU A 520 17.72 -41.25 -57.59
N ASN A 521 17.19 -42.02 -56.63
CA ASN A 521 16.17 -43.04 -56.88
C ASN A 521 14.73 -42.52 -56.74
N PHE A 522 14.47 -41.70 -55.71
CA PHE A 522 13.12 -41.19 -55.40
C PHE A 522 12.89 -39.76 -55.88
N GLY A 523 13.95 -38.99 -56.14
CA GLY A 523 13.83 -37.62 -56.64
C GLY A 523 13.47 -36.59 -55.57
N ILE A 524 13.46 -36.96 -54.30
CA ILE A 524 13.20 -36.10 -53.15
C ILE A 524 14.45 -35.99 -52.27
N ASP A 525 14.64 -34.81 -51.68
CA ASP A 525 15.71 -34.59 -50.72
C ASP A 525 15.32 -35.28 -49.41
N ALA A 526 16.25 -36.01 -48.80
CA ALA A 526 16.08 -36.65 -47.51
C ALA A 526 17.29 -36.36 -46.62
N ILE A 527 17.09 -36.56 -45.32
CA ILE A 527 18.10 -36.38 -44.30
C ILE A 527 18.85 -37.70 -44.15
N GLU A 528 20.17 -37.68 -44.18
CA GLU A 528 20.97 -38.88 -43.89
C GLU A 528 21.10 -39.07 -42.37
N TRP A 529 20.77 -40.26 -41.85
CA TRP A 529 21.00 -40.54 -40.43
C TRP A 529 22.49 -40.66 -40.10
N THR A 530 22.85 -40.50 -38.83
CA THR A 530 24.26 -40.40 -38.44
C THR A 530 24.94 -41.76 -38.29
N ALA A 531 24.21 -42.75 -37.78
CA ALA A 531 24.67 -44.13 -37.63
C ALA A 531 23.46 -45.07 -37.46
N GLY A 532 23.73 -46.37 -37.32
CA GLY A 532 22.70 -47.42 -37.28
C GLY A 532 22.32 -47.94 -38.67
N TRP A 533 21.45 -48.93 -38.68
CA TRP A 533 20.85 -49.57 -39.86
C TRP A 533 19.49 -50.15 -39.43
N LEU A 534 18.61 -50.39 -40.40
CA LEU A 534 17.38 -51.11 -40.11
C LEU A 534 17.59 -52.63 -40.26
N GLU A 535 17.00 -53.44 -39.40
CA GLU A 535 17.16 -54.91 -39.47
C GLU A 535 16.13 -55.54 -40.44
N ASP A 536 16.61 -56.28 -41.46
CA ASP A 536 15.79 -57.00 -42.46
C ASP A 536 14.76 -57.99 -41.87
N THR A 537 14.92 -58.37 -40.61
CA THR A 537 14.06 -59.36 -39.95
C THR A 537 13.02 -58.77 -39.02
N GLY A 538 13.10 -57.47 -38.72
CA GLY A 538 12.27 -56.81 -37.71
C GLY A 538 13.07 -56.24 -36.56
N GLU A 539 12.61 -55.11 -36.03
CA GLU A 539 13.11 -54.43 -34.84
C GLU A 539 12.12 -53.39 -34.31
N GLU A 540 12.51 -52.72 -33.21
CA GLU A 540 11.83 -51.56 -32.64
C GLU A 540 12.46 -50.24 -33.15
N VAL A 541 11.62 -49.32 -33.60
CA VAL A 541 11.95 -47.94 -33.96
C VAL A 541 11.18 -47.02 -33.01
N GLU A 542 11.88 -46.09 -32.37
CA GLU A 542 11.28 -45.22 -31.34
C GLU A 542 11.74 -43.79 -31.55
N LEU A 543 10.78 -42.88 -31.76
CA LEU A 543 10.99 -41.45 -31.89
C LEU A 543 10.73 -40.80 -30.53
N THR A 544 11.70 -40.01 -30.06
CA THR A 544 11.70 -39.42 -28.72
C THR A 544 11.93 -37.91 -28.80
N ASP A 545 11.22 -37.15 -27.97
CA ASP A 545 11.35 -35.70 -27.89
C ASP A 545 12.63 -35.28 -27.12
N PRO A 546 13.02 -34.00 -27.15
CA PRO A 546 14.23 -33.52 -26.48
C PRO A 546 14.23 -33.73 -24.94
N ASN A 547 13.05 -33.91 -24.35
CA ASN A 547 12.85 -34.11 -22.92
C ASN A 547 12.84 -35.60 -22.52
N GLY A 548 12.91 -36.51 -23.51
CA GLY A 548 12.95 -37.94 -23.31
C GLY A 548 11.58 -38.64 -23.38
N PHE A 549 10.52 -37.96 -23.81
CA PHE A 549 9.22 -38.58 -24.02
C PHE A 549 9.18 -39.31 -25.36
N VAL A 550 8.73 -40.56 -25.35
CA VAL A 550 8.42 -41.29 -26.58
C VAL A 550 7.26 -40.58 -27.26
N ILE A 551 7.53 -40.03 -28.44
CA ILE A 551 6.55 -39.40 -29.31
C ILE A 551 5.78 -40.48 -30.06
N ASP A 552 6.52 -41.42 -30.63
CA ASP A 552 5.96 -42.53 -31.38
C ASP A 552 6.86 -43.78 -31.28
N TYR A 553 6.25 -44.95 -31.32
CA TYR A 553 6.91 -46.24 -31.21
C TYR A 553 6.33 -47.21 -32.22
N PHE A 554 7.22 -47.88 -32.96
CA PHE A 554 6.88 -48.77 -34.04
C PHE A 554 7.73 -50.04 -33.93
N GLU A 555 7.12 -51.22 -34.00
CA GLU A 555 7.84 -52.50 -34.07
C GLU A 555 7.38 -53.26 -35.31
N TYR A 556 8.28 -53.52 -36.26
CA TYR A 556 7.95 -54.24 -37.48
C TYR A 556 8.55 -55.64 -37.50
N GLU A 557 7.95 -56.53 -38.30
CA GLU A 557 8.51 -57.84 -38.60
C GLU A 557 8.46 -58.11 -40.11
N ASN A 558 9.27 -59.07 -40.57
CA ASN A 558 9.26 -59.52 -41.96
C ASN A 558 8.27 -60.67 -42.22
N GLU A 559 7.34 -60.93 -41.29
CA GLU A 559 6.31 -61.95 -41.38
C GLU A 559 4.89 -61.41 -41.16
N SER A 560 3.89 -62.23 -41.51
CA SER A 560 2.46 -61.89 -41.30
C SER A 560 2.20 -61.64 -39.81
N PRO A 561 1.52 -60.53 -39.43
CA PRO A 561 0.54 -59.80 -40.25
C PRO A 561 1.11 -58.69 -41.14
N TRP A 562 2.40 -58.36 -41.01
CA TRP A 562 3.04 -57.28 -41.75
C TRP A 562 3.09 -57.53 -43.27
N PRO A 563 3.11 -56.47 -44.11
CA PRO A 563 3.17 -56.60 -45.56
C PRO A 563 4.45 -57.30 -46.05
N LEU A 564 4.34 -58.57 -46.46
CA LEU A 564 5.48 -59.37 -46.96
C LEU A 564 6.17 -58.81 -48.22
N ASN A 565 5.55 -57.85 -48.92
CA ASN A 565 6.20 -57.18 -50.06
C ASN A 565 7.26 -56.16 -49.62
N ALA A 566 7.28 -55.78 -48.33
CA ALA A 566 8.28 -54.88 -47.77
C ALA A 566 9.59 -55.60 -47.41
N ALA A 567 9.61 -56.93 -47.37
CA ALA A 567 10.79 -57.75 -47.12
C ALA A 567 11.61 -57.96 -48.42
N GLY A 568 12.31 -56.91 -48.87
CA GLY A 568 13.34 -57.04 -49.92
C GLY A 568 12.80 -57.10 -51.35
N LEU A 569 11.49 -56.92 -51.53
CA LEU A 569 10.82 -56.89 -52.83
C LEU A 569 10.60 -55.46 -53.34
N GLY A 570 11.12 -54.46 -52.62
CA GLY A 570 11.12 -53.05 -53.02
C GLY A 570 9.85 -52.28 -52.69
N SER A 571 9.05 -52.75 -51.74
CA SER A 571 7.99 -51.94 -51.13
C SER A 571 8.46 -51.47 -49.74
N SER A 572 7.88 -50.39 -49.25
CA SER A 572 7.94 -49.96 -47.85
C SER A 572 6.71 -50.49 -47.08
N ILE A 573 6.77 -50.44 -45.76
CA ILE A 573 5.59 -50.46 -44.89
C ILE A 573 5.06 -49.02 -44.82
N THR A 574 3.78 -48.82 -45.11
CA THR A 574 3.14 -47.50 -45.05
C THR A 574 1.90 -47.57 -44.16
N LEU A 575 1.82 -46.64 -43.21
CA LEU A 575 0.63 -46.38 -42.41
C LEU A 575 -0.42 -45.68 -43.28
N CYS A 576 -1.52 -46.39 -43.56
CA CYS A 576 -2.54 -45.89 -44.49
C CYS A 576 -3.41 -44.76 -43.90
N ASP A 577 -3.52 -44.71 -42.58
CA ASP A 577 -4.23 -43.67 -41.83
C ASP A 577 -3.33 -43.19 -40.68
N PRO A 578 -2.72 -41.99 -40.79
CA PRO A 578 -1.81 -41.46 -39.78
C PRO A 578 -2.42 -41.24 -38.40
N LEU A 579 -3.75 -41.34 -38.27
CA LEU A 579 -4.46 -41.25 -36.99
C LEU A 579 -4.67 -42.62 -36.32
N THR A 580 -4.15 -43.69 -36.92
CA THR A 580 -4.19 -45.05 -36.37
C THR A 580 -2.84 -45.45 -35.77
N ASP A 581 -2.87 -46.36 -34.80
CA ASP A 581 -1.67 -46.87 -34.11
C ASP A 581 -0.82 -47.68 -35.09
N ASN A 582 0.40 -47.22 -35.36
CA ASN A 582 1.31 -47.88 -36.29
C ASN A 582 1.97 -49.14 -35.71
N ALA A 583 1.79 -49.43 -34.42
CA ALA A 583 2.17 -50.70 -33.82
C ALA A 583 1.15 -51.84 -34.13
N ASP A 584 -0.03 -51.52 -34.68
CA ASP A 584 -1.01 -52.53 -35.11
C ASP A 584 -0.87 -52.83 -36.63
N PRO A 585 -0.44 -54.04 -37.01
CA PRO A 585 -0.30 -54.41 -38.43
C PRO A 585 -1.63 -54.75 -39.13
N ALA A 586 -2.78 -54.68 -38.45
CA ALA A 586 -4.11 -55.04 -38.96
C ALA A 586 -4.79 -53.93 -39.76
#